data_AF-A0A366L691-F1
#
_entry.id   AF-A0A366L691-F1
#
_cell.length_a   1.000
_cell.length_b   1.000
_cell.length_c   1.000
_cell.angle_alpha   90.00
_cell.angle_beta   90.00
_cell.angle_gamma   90.00
#
_symmetry.space_group_name_H-M   'P 1'
#
loop_
_entity.id
_entity.type
_entity.pdbx_description
1 polymer ?
#
loop_
_entity_poly.entity_id
_entity_poly.type
_entity_poly.pdbx_seq_one_letter_code
_entity_poly.pdbx_strand_id
1 'polypeptide(L)'
;MMRTEFNDISILIEKVSRDSRLTTVDFGLFSAMLICWKKNGFENPFSISRSRLMLISKICSTKTYHKCLRSLQECGYIIYRPSYHPTLGSKVFLGSIGFQD
;
A
#
# COMPACT_ATOMS: atom_id res chain seq x y z
N MET A 1 11.21 13.05 15.27
CA MET A 1 10.02 12.87 14.42
C MET A 1 10.37 12.13 13.12
N MET A 2 11.20 12.66 12.20
CA MET A 2 11.57 11.94 10.96
C MET A 2 12.24 10.55 11.15
N ARG A 3 13.13 10.37 12.13
CA ARG A 3 13.85 9.08 12.31
C ARG A 3 12.95 7.90 12.71
N THR A 4 11.84 8.16 13.42
CA THR A 4 10.95 7.11 13.90
C THR A 4 10.11 6.53 12.77
N GLU A 5 9.56 7.37 11.89
CA GLU A 5 8.75 6.89 10.75
C GLU A 5 9.54 6.06 9.74
N PHE A 6 10.80 6.41 9.50
CA PHE A 6 11.67 5.58 8.63
C PHE A 6 11.93 4.20 9.23
N ASN A 7 12.10 4.11 10.55
CA ASN A 7 12.29 2.83 11.23
C ASN A 7 11.02 1.96 11.15
N ASP A 8 9.85 2.56 11.34
CA ASP A 8 8.56 1.85 11.29
C ASP A 8 8.28 1.28 9.90
N ILE A 9 8.61 2.03 8.85
CA ILE A 9 8.51 1.57 7.46
C ILE A 9 9.50 0.46 7.15
N SER A 10 10.75 0.56 7.61
CA SER A 10 11.74 -0.51 7.41
C SER A 10 11.24 -1.82 8.03
N ILE A 11 10.69 -1.78 9.25
CA ILE A 11 10.09 -2.94 9.91
C ILE A 11 8.90 -3.47 9.11
N LEU A 12 8.04 -2.58 8.61
CA LEU A 12 6.89 -2.98 7.80
C LEU A 12 7.33 -3.69 6.51
N ILE A 13 8.31 -3.14 5.79
CA ILE A 13 8.87 -3.73 4.57
C ILE A 13 9.46 -5.11 4.87
N GLU A 14 10.22 -5.25 5.96
CA GLU A 14 10.78 -6.54 6.36
C GLU A 14 9.68 -7.57 6.66
N LYS A 15 8.62 -7.18 7.38
CA LYS A 15 7.47 -8.05 7.66
C LYS A 15 6.81 -8.51 6.37
N VAL A 16 6.46 -7.59 5.46
CA VAL A 16 5.83 -7.92 4.18
C VAL A 16 6.74 -8.84 3.34
N SER A 17 8.05 -8.59 3.32
CA SER A 17 9.01 -9.38 2.52
C SER A 17 9.18 -10.82 3.00
N ARG A 18 8.90 -11.11 4.27
CA ARG A 18 9.06 -12.42 4.90
C ARG A 18 7.73 -13.17 5.07
N ASP A 19 6.60 -12.52 4.79
CA ASP A 19 5.27 -13.13 4.95
C ASP A 19 4.99 -14.13 3.83
N SER A 20 5.00 -15.42 4.17
CA SER A 20 4.77 -16.51 3.23
C SER A 20 3.36 -16.57 2.65
N ARG A 21 2.40 -15.82 3.22
CA ARG A 21 1.04 -15.68 2.66
C ARG A 21 1.01 -14.76 1.45
N LEU A 22 2.04 -13.93 1.26
CA LEU A 22 2.15 -12.98 0.17
C LEU A 22 3.05 -13.52 -0.95
N THR A 23 2.65 -13.21 -2.18
CA THR A 23 3.39 -13.51 -3.40
C THR A 23 4.28 -12.35 -3.81
N THR A 24 5.19 -12.59 -4.76
CA THR A 24 5.99 -11.54 -5.40
C THR A 24 5.12 -10.44 -6.02
N VAL A 25 3.92 -10.77 -6.50
CA VAL A 25 2.99 -9.78 -7.09
C VAL A 25 2.35 -8.92 -6.02
N ASP A 26 2.02 -9.50 -4.85
CA ASP A 26 1.54 -8.75 -3.70
C ASP A 26 2.60 -7.75 -3.21
N PHE A 27 3.85 -8.21 -3.10
CA PHE A 27 4.99 -7.35 -2.74
C PHE A 27 5.23 -6.24 -3.79
N GLY A 28 5.05 -6.54 -5.08
CA GLY A 28 5.12 -5.54 -6.15
C GLY A 28 4.06 -4.45 -6.02
N LEU A 29 2.82 -4.83 -5.66
CA LEU A 29 1.76 -3.86 -5.39
C LEU A 29 2.03 -3.03 -4.13
N PHE A 30 2.51 -3.66 -3.07
CA PHE A 30 2.92 -2.97 -1.84
C PHE A 30 4.05 -1.96 -2.10
N SER A 31 5.06 -2.34 -2.87
CA SER A 31 6.15 -1.44 -3.30
C SER A 31 5.64 -0.24 -4.09
N ALA A 32 4.65 -0.45 -4.97
CA ALA A 32 3.99 0.65 -5.69
C ALA A 32 3.25 1.62 -4.75
N MET A 33 2.64 1.10 -3.68
CA MET A 33 2.02 1.92 -2.63
C MET A 33 3.06 2.75 -1.87
N LEU A 34 4.22 2.19 -1.50
CA LEU A 34 5.31 2.94 -0.87
C LEU A 34 5.85 4.07 -1.75
N ILE A 35 5.95 3.84 -3.07
CA ILE A 35 6.33 4.89 -4.03
C ILE A 35 5.28 6.02 -4.05
N CYS A 36 4.00 5.67 -3.99
CA CYS A 36 2.92 6.66 -3.89
C CYS A 36 2.95 7.41 -2.55
N TRP A 37 3.13 6.71 -1.44
CA TRP A 37 3.28 7.29 -0.10
C TRP A 37 4.42 8.32 -0.05
N LYS A 38 5.61 7.96 -0.54
CA LYS A 38 6.74 8.89 -0.69
C LYS A 38 6.39 10.12 -1.53
N LYS A 39 5.69 9.92 -2.66
CA LYS A 39 5.31 11.01 -3.56
C LYS A 39 4.23 11.94 -2.96
N ASN A 40 3.49 11.48 -1.96
CA ASN A 40 2.52 12.28 -1.19
C ASN A 40 3.15 12.81 0.11
N GLY A 41 4.48 13.01 0.15
CA GLY A 41 5.13 13.64 1.30
C GLY A 41 5.17 12.78 2.56
N PHE A 42 5.05 11.44 2.41
CA PHE A 42 5.02 10.50 3.53
C PHE A 42 3.76 10.60 4.41
N GLU A 43 2.69 11.21 3.90
CA GLU A 43 1.41 11.30 4.62
C GLU A 43 0.64 9.98 4.62
N ASN A 44 0.05 9.66 5.79
CA ASN A 44 -0.85 8.53 5.98
C ASN A 44 -2.22 9.06 6.47
N PRO A 45 -3.32 8.90 5.74
CA PRO A 45 -3.47 8.18 4.47
C PRO A 45 -3.06 9.00 3.24
N PHE A 46 -2.79 8.30 2.14
CA PHE A 46 -2.51 8.90 0.84
C PHE A 46 -3.51 8.44 -0.22
N SER A 47 -3.72 9.29 -1.23
CA SER A 47 -4.58 8.96 -2.38
C SER A 47 -3.84 8.08 -3.37
N ILE A 48 -4.56 7.08 -3.90
CA ILE A 48 -4.08 6.18 -4.94
C ILE A 48 -5.01 6.18 -6.15
N SER A 49 -4.44 5.84 -7.29
CA SER A 49 -5.17 5.49 -8.51
C SER A 49 -4.83 4.06 -8.90
N ARG A 50 -5.86 3.27 -9.24
CA ARG A 50 -5.69 1.88 -9.70
C ARG A 50 -4.75 1.81 -10.91
N SER A 51 -4.97 2.65 -11.92
CA SER A 51 -4.15 2.63 -13.15
C SER A 51 -2.69 2.93 -12.86
N ARG A 52 -2.42 3.88 -11.97
CA ARG A 52 -1.07 4.22 -11.53
C ARG A 52 -0.41 3.09 -10.73
N LEU A 53 -1.14 2.47 -9.80
CA LEU A 53 -0.60 1.34 -9.05
C LEU A 53 -0.30 0.15 -9.95
N MET A 54 -1.23 -0.21 -10.84
CA MET A 54 -1.04 -1.28 -11.83
C MET A 54 0.19 -1.04 -12.70
N LEU A 55 0.39 0.20 -13.18
CA LEU A 55 1.57 0.58 -13.96
C LEU A 55 2.88 0.38 -13.18
N ILE A 56 2.96 0.91 -11.97
CA ILE A 56 4.19 0.85 -11.14
C ILE A 56 4.48 -0.60 -10.72
N SER A 57 3.44 -1.37 -10.36
CA SER A 57 3.57 -2.75 -9.91
C SER A 57 3.68 -3.76 -11.07
N LYS A 58 3.62 -3.30 -12.32
CA LYS A 58 3.61 -4.13 -13.54
C LYS A 58 2.47 -5.17 -13.56
N ILE A 59 1.34 -4.86 -12.92
CA ILE A 59 0.15 -5.72 -12.95
C ILE A 59 -0.71 -5.32 -14.14
N CYS A 60 -0.87 -6.22 -15.11
CA CYS A 60 -1.68 -5.97 -16.31
C CYS A 60 -3.15 -6.43 -16.17
N SER A 61 -3.48 -7.15 -15.10
CA SER A 61 -4.83 -7.72 -14.88
C SER A 61 -5.53 -7.06 -13.70
N THR A 62 -6.71 -6.50 -13.95
CA THR A 62 -7.60 -5.97 -12.91
C THR A 62 -7.94 -7.02 -11.86
N LYS A 63 -8.12 -8.29 -12.28
CA LYS A 63 -8.38 -9.40 -11.35
C LYS A 63 -7.19 -9.63 -10.41
N THR A 64 -5.98 -9.65 -10.96
CA THR A 64 -4.74 -9.80 -10.17
C THR A 64 -4.57 -8.62 -9.21
N TYR A 65 -4.82 -7.39 -9.67
CA TYR A 65 -4.78 -6.20 -8.83
C TYR A 65 -5.70 -6.33 -7.60
N HIS A 66 -6.97 -6.69 -7.82
CA HIS A 66 -7.92 -6.82 -6.71
C HIS A 66 -7.61 -7.99 -5.78
N LYS A 67 -7.08 -9.10 -6.32
CA LYS A 67 -6.57 -10.21 -5.51
C LYS A 67 -5.44 -9.73 -4.58
N CYS A 68 -4.45 -9.04 -5.14
CA CYS A 68 -3.30 -8.57 -4.35
C CYS A 68 -3.69 -7.52 -3.31
N LEU A 69 -4.56 -6.59 -3.68
CA LEU A 69 -5.09 -5.59 -2.76
C LEU A 69 -5.81 -6.25 -1.57
N ARG A 70 -6.59 -7.30 -1.83
CA ARG A 70 -7.27 -8.07 -0.80
C ARG A 70 -6.27 -8.82 0.08
N SER A 71 -5.29 -9.52 -0.49
CA SER A 71 -4.26 -10.24 0.28
C SER A 71 -3.54 -9.30 1.26
N LEU A 72 -3.13 -8.11 0.79
CA LEU A 72 -2.44 -7.12 1.63
C LEU A 72 -3.35 -6.61 2.76
N GLN A 73 -4.65 -6.44 2.51
CA GLN A 73 -5.62 -6.02 3.52
C GLN A 73 -5.91 -7.14 4.54
N GLU A 74 -6.09 -8.38 4.10
CA GLU A 74 -6.31 -9.55 4.96
C GLU A 74 -5.09 -9.84 5.84
N CYS A 75 -3.88 -9.57 5.35
CA CYS A 75 -2.66 -9.67 6.14
C CYS A 75 -2.45 -8.49 7.11
N GLY A 76 -3.29 -7.45 7.06
CA GLY A 76 -3.20 -6.28 7.93
C GLY A 76 -2.11 -5.26 7.55
N TYR A 77 -1.52 -5.38 6.36
CA TYR A 77 -0.45 -4.47 5.92
C TYR A 77 -0.96 -3.17 5.34
N ILE A 78 -2.24 -3.13 4.94
CA ILE A 78 -2.89 -1.91 4.48
C ILE A 78 -4.35 -1.87 4.93
N ILE A 79 -4.91 -0.66 4.95
CA ILE A 79 -6.36 -0.45 4.91
C ILE A 79 -6.68 0.27 3.60
N TYR A 80 -7.56 -0.32 2.79
CA TYR A 80 -8.04 0.29 1.55
C TYR A 80 -9.43 0.87 1.75
N ARG A 81 -9.58 2.19 1.56
CA ARG A 81 -10.88 2.88 1.56
C ARG A 81 -11.21 3.32 0.12
N PRO A 82 -12.09 2.60 -0.58
CA PRO A 82 -12.46 2.97 -1.95
C PRO A 82 -13.16 4.32 -1.96
N SER A 83 -12.96 5.06 -3.06
CA SER A 83 -13.73 6.26 -3.38
C SER A 83 -14.05 6.25 -4.85
N TYR A 84 -15.30 6.56 -5.17
CA TYR A 84 -15.78 6.75 -6.54
C TYR A 84 -15.76 8.21 -6.96
N HIS A 85 -15.27 9.11 -6.10
CA HIS A 85 -15.19 10.53 -6.40
C HIS A 85 -14.01 10.80 -7.35
N PRO A 86 -14.22 11.45 -8.50
CA PRO A 86 -13.21 11.60 -9.55
C PRO A 86 -11.95 12.36 -9.10
N THR A 87 -12.06 13.22 -8.09
CA THR A 87 -10.93 14.03 -7.58
C THR A 87 -10.31 13.50 -6.29
N LEU A 88 -11.06 12.81 -5.41
CA LEU A 88 -10.54 12.42 -4.10
C LEU A 88 -9.68 11.15 -4.20
N GLY A 89 -10.01 10.26 -5.13
CA GLY A 89 -9.35 8.97 -5.30
C GLY A 89 -9.56 8.04 -4.10
N SER A 90 -9.25 6.76 -4.28
CA SER A 90 -9.28 5.83 -3.14
C SER A 90 -8.13 6.15 -2.18
N LYS A 91 -8.34 5.95 -0.88
CA LYS A 91 -7.31 6.16 0.14
C LYS A 91 -6.70 4.83 0.58
N VAL A 92 -5.40 4.83 0.82
CA VAL A 92 -4.70 3.70 1.45
C VAL A 92 -4.00 4.18 2.71
N PHE A 93 -4.06 3.35 3.73
CA PHE A 93 -3.25 3.46 4.93
C PHE A 93 -2.21 2.35 4.93
N LEU A 94 -0.97 2.65 5.31
CA LEU A 94 0.03 1.61 5.58
C LEU A 94 -0.15 1.09 7.01
N GLY A 95 -0.05 -0.22 7.19
CA GLY A 95 -0.18 -0.88 8.48
C GLY A 95 0.95 -0.45 9.43
N SER A 96 0.58 -0.14 10.68
CA SER A 96 1.52 0.24 11.75
C SER A 96 2.40 1.48 11.49
N ILE A 97 1.83 2.53 10.90
CA ILE A 97 2.24 3.90 11.16
C ILE A 97 1.05 4.57 11.84
N GLY A 98 1.00 4.49 13.18
CA GLY A 98 -0.01 5.15 14.02
C GLY A 98 -1.48 4.79 13.72
N PHE A 99 -1.96 3.66 14.26
CA PHE A 99 -3.38 3.60 14.63
C PHE A 99 -3.52 4.33 15.97
N GLN A 100 -3.90 5.59 15.92
CA GLN A 100 -4.60 6.24 17.02
C GLN A 100 -5.92 6.76 16.44
N ASP A 101 -6.98 6.04 16.81
CA ASP A 101 -8.42 6.31 16.71
C ASP A 101 -9.02 6.74 15.34
#